data_AF-A0A0D0DGG3-F1
#
_entry.id   AF-A0A0D0DGG3-F1
#
_cell.length_a   1.000
_cell.length_b   1.000
_cell.length_c   1.000
_cell.angle_alpha   90.00
_cell.angle_beta   90.00
_cell.angle_gamma   90.00
#
_symmetry.space_group_name_H-M   'P 1'
#
loop_
_entity.id
_entity.type
_entity.pdbx_description
1 polymer ?
#
loop_
_entity_poly.entity_id
_entity_poly.type
_entity_poly.pdbx_seq_one_letter_code
_entity_poly.pdbx_strand_id
1 'polypeptide(L)'
;MIIPQAHSHAKTSAALAIELGITSLPSLISCFLVEQLHPESWPAHSCLPPFTGHIKIFNSAAAMFVAQSNQSSIGSMHCEHICVVPSWWRGSACYDCVFVSTDNTQEGMLGMEVA
;
A
#
# COMPACT_ATOMS: atom_id res chain seq x y z
N MET A 1 -29.99 -5.93 -3.45
CA MET A 1 -28.70 -5.21 -3.46
C MET A 1 -27.77 -5.95 -2.51
N ILE A 2 -26.91 -6.83 -3.03
CA ILE A 2 -25.99 -7.66 -2.23
C ILE A 2 -24.65 -6.92 -2.23
N ILE A 3 -24.28 -6.38 -1.08
CA ILE A 3 -22.96 -5.77 -0.85
C ILE A 3 -21.94 -6.91 -1.03
N PRO A 4 -20.89 -6.77 -1.86
CA PRO A 4 -19.84 -7.77 -1.93
C PRO A 4 -19.25 -7.92 -0.52
N GLN A 5 -19.27 -9.13 0.01
CA GLN A 5 -18.66 -9.42 1.31
C GLN A 5 -17.21 -8.99 1.25
N ALA A 6 -16.82 -8.04 2.10
CA ALA A 6 -15.43 -7.81 2.40
C ALA A 6 -14.88 -9.13 2.94
N HIS A 7 -14.00 -9.80 2.19
CA HIS A 7 -13.21 -10.88 2.76
C HIS A 7 -12.40 -10.26 3.90
N SER A 8 -12.74 -10.63 5.14
CA SER A 8 -11.97 -10.19 6.30
C SER A 8 -10.61 -10.88 6.21
N HIS A 9 -9.59 -10.15 5.80
CA HIS A 9 -8.22 -10.62 5.87
C HIS A 9 -7.82 -10.96 7.31
N ALA A 10 -6.83 -11.83 7.43
CA ALA A 10 -6.15 -12.12 8.67
C ALA A 10 -5.65 -10.83 9.34
N LYS A 11 -5.83 -10.76 10.65
CA LYS A 11 -5.50 -9.56 11.46
C LYS A 11 -4.13 -9.65 12.13
N THR A 12 -3.39 -10.74 11.91
CA THR A 12 -2.04 -10.97 12.43
C THR A 12 -1.13 -11.30 11.27
N SER A 13 0.14 -10.89 11.37
CA SER A 13 1.16 -11.15 10.36
C SER A 13 1.33 -12.63 10.04
N ALA A 14 1.32 -13.50 11.06
CA ALA A 14 1.48 -14.93 10.88
C ALA A 14 0.30 -15.58 10.14
N ALA A 15 -0.94 -15.20 10.48
CA ALA A 15 -2.12 -15.71 9.78
C ALA A 15 -2.20 -15.15 8.35
N LEU A 16 -1.80 -13.89 8.15
CA LEU A 16 -1.75 -13.28 6.83
C LEU A 16 -0.66 -13.91 5.94
N ALA A 17 0.49 -14.27 6.52
CA ALA A 17 1.54 -15.00 5.83
C ALA A 17 1.03 -16.33 5.26
N ILE A 18 0.19 -17.04 6.01
CA ILE A 18 -0.46 -18.27 5.55
C ILE A 18 -1.50 -17.95 4.47
N GLU A 19 -2.35 -16.95 4.69
CA GLU A 19 -3.40 -16.54 3.75
C GLU A 19 -2.84 -16.15 2.37
N LEU A 20 -1.72 -15.40 2.35
CA LEU A 20 -1.06 -14.95 1.12
C LEU A 20 -0.08 -15.98 0.53
N GLY A 21 0.24 -17.06 1.26
CA GLY A 21 1.28 -18.01 0.86
C GLY A 21 2.71 -17.46 0.94
N ILE A 22 2.94 -16.42 1.75
CA ILE A 22 4.24 -15.74 1.92
C ILE A 22 4.71 -15.94 3.36
N THR A 23 5.36 -17.06 3.64
CA THR A 23 5.80 -17.40 5.02
C THR A 23 6.81 -16.43 5.60
N SER A 24 7.58 -15.74 4.76
CA SER A 24 8.57 -14.72 5.15
C SER A 24 7.96 -13.34 5.46
N LEU A 25 6.65 -13.16 5.25
CA LEU A 25 5.97 -11.87 5.42
C LEU A 25 6.26 -11.19 6.79
N PRO A 26 6.22 -11.88 7.95
CA PRO A 26 6.53 -11.24 9.23
C PRO A 26 7.96 -10.69 9.31
N SER A 27 8.93 -11.36 8.69
CA SER A 27 10.32 -10.90 8.63
C SER A 27 10.46 -9.72 7.67
N LEU A 28 9.77 -9.76 6.53
CA LEU A 28 9.76 -8.66 5.56
C LEU A 28 9.17 -7.38 6.17
N ILE A 29 8.08 -7.51 6.94
CA ILE A 29 7.49 -6.37 7.67
C ILE A 29 8.51 -5.79 8.67
N SER A 30 9.23 -6.62 9.43
CA SER A 30 10.26 -6.14 10.35
C SER A 30 11.37 -5.38 9.62
N CYS A 31 11.88 -5.91 8.51
CA CYS A 31 12.89 -5.23 7.70
C CYS A 31 12.38 -3.88 7.19
N PHE A 32 11.18 -3.87 6.59
CA PHE A 32 10.55 -2.65 6.10
C PHE A 32 10.38 -1.60 7.20
N LEU A 33 9.90 -1.98 8.39
CA LEU A 33 9.74 -1.04 9.50
C LEU A 33 11.07 -0.45 9.97
N VAL A 34 12.15 -1.24 9.97
CA VAL A 34 13.50 -0.73 10.31
C VAL A 34 14.00 0.25 9.26
N GLU A 35 13.84 -0.08 7.98
CA GLU A 35 14.20 0.81 6.87
C GLU A 35 13.45 2.16 6.96
N GLN A 36 12.16 2.14 7.30
CA GLN A 36 11.33 3.34 7.41
C GLN A 36 11.59 4.16 8.68
N LEU A 37 11.81 3.51 9.83
CA LEU A 37 11.97 4.19 11.12
C LEU A 37 13.42 4.60 11.43
N HIS A 38 14.38 3.94 10.79
CA HIS A 38 15.81 4.13 11.03
C HIS A 38 16.60 4.20 9.71
N PRO A 39 16.37 5.23 8.87
CA PRO A 39 17.01 5.36 7.56
C PRO A 39 18.54 5.44 7.61
N GLU A 40 19.10 5.90 8.73
CA GLU A 40 20.56 5.97 8.98
C GLU A 40 21.16 4.65 9.52
N SER A 41 20.32 3.66 9.84
CA SER A 41 20.80 2.38 10.37
C SER A 41 21.26 1.47 9.23
N TRP A 42 22.50 0.97 9.31
CA TRP A 42 22.95 -0.09 8.42
C TRP A 42 22.05 -1.30 8.65
N PRO A 43 21.43 -1.85 7.60
CA PRO A 43 20.50 -2.92 7.80
C PRO A 43 21.24 -4.18 8.24
N ALA A 44 21.12 -4.51 9.52
CA ALA A 44 21.43 -5.83 10.03
C ALA A 44 20.29 -6.78 9.63
N HIS A 45 20.20 -7.08 8.33
CA HIS A 45 19.11 -7.85 7.70
C HIS A 45 18.91 -9.26 8.27
N SER A 46 19.89 -9.78 9.02
CA SER A 46 20.00 -11.20 9.35
C SER A 46 19.57 -11.56 10.78
N CYS A 47 19.13 -10.61 11.61
CA CYS A 47 18.78 -10.91 13.01
C CYS A 47 17.56 -10.15 13.58
N LEU A 48 16.67 -9.62 12.72
CA LEU A 48 15.47 -8.95 13.22
C LEU A 48 14.43 -9.98 13.69
N PRO A 49 13.83 -9.79 14.88
CA PRO A 49 12.70 -10.62 15.30
C PRO A 49 11.53 -10.43 14.31
N PRO A 50 10.78 -11.50 13.98
CA PRO A 50 9.61 -11.38 13.12
C PRO A 50 8.55 -10.45 13.72
N PHE A 51 7.87 -9.68 12.87
CA PHE A 51 6.79 -8.81 13.32
C PHE A 51 5.61 -9.64 13.82
N THR A 52 5.16 -9.39 15.04
CA THR A 52 4.05 -10.11 15.69
C THR A 52 2.82 -9.23 15.93
N GLY A 53 2.83 -7.99 15.44
CA GLY A 53 1.76 -7.04 15.66
C GLY A 53 0.51 -7.30 14.81
N HIS A 54 -0.54 -6.53 15.12
CA HIS A 54 -1.78 -6.54 14.36
C HIS A 54 -1.62 -5.82 13.02
N ILE A 55 -2.26 -6.37 11.99
CA ILE A 55 -2.30 -5.79 10.64
C ILE A 55 -3.74 -5.40 10.32
N LYS A 56 -3.89 -4.23 9.71
CA LYS A 56 -5.13 -3.79 9.06
C LYS A 56 -4.88 -3.76 7.57
N ILE A 57 -5.74 -4.41 6.80
CA ILE A 57 -5.66 -4.42 5.34
C ILE A 57 -6.81 -3.60 4.80
N PHE A 58 -6.48 -2.72 3.86
CA PHE A 58 -7.43 -1.89 3.14
C PHE A 58 -7.32 -2.26 1.67
N ASN A 59 -8.41 -2.75 1.09
CA ASN A 59 -8.47 -3.19 -0.31
C ASN A 59 -8.72 -2.03 -1.28
N SER A 60 -8.82 -0.81 -0.76
CA SER A 60 -8.95 0.40 -1.55
C SER A 60 -8.49 1.61 -0.75
N ALA A 61 -7.92 2.59 -1.44
CA ALA A 61 -7.60 3.91 -0.90
C ALA A 61 -8.14 4.99 -1.86
N ALA A 62 -8.53 6.14 -1.31
CA ALA A 62 -8.91 7.31 -2.09
C ALA A 62 -7.79 8.36 -2.01
N ALA A 63 -7.27 8.77 -3.16
CA ALA A 63 -6.30 9.85 -3.28
C ALA A 63 -7.02 11.12 -3.74
N MET A 64 -6.99 12.17 -2.91
CA MET A 64 -7.58 13.47 -3.25
C MET A 64 -6.47 14.46 -3.56
N PHE A 65 -6.54 15.10 -4.73
CA PHE A 65 -5.51 16.05 -5.17
C PHE A 65 -6.09 17.16 -6.05
N VAL A 66 -5.35 18.26 -6.17
CA VAL A 66 -5.68 19.36 -7.08
C VAL A 66 -4.66 19.35 -8.21
N ALA A 67 -5.11 19.06 -9.43
CA ALA A 67 -4.24 19.06 -10.59
C ALA A 67 -3.86 20.51 -10.97
N GLN A 68 -2.56 20.81 -11.03
CA GLN A 68 -2.07 22.17 -11.37
C GLN A 68 -2.50 22.63 -12.76
N SER A 69 -2.77 21.71 -13.69
CA SER A 69 -3.28 21.99 -15.03
C SER A 69 -4.72 22.50 -15.05
N ASN A 70 -5.48 22.30 -13.97
CA ASN A 70 -6.88 22.74 -13.86
C ASN A 70 -6.99 24.05 -13.07
N GLN A 71 -6.33 25.11 -13.53
CA GLN A 71 -6.51 26.48 -12.99
C GLN A 71 -7.94 27.05 -13.17
N SER A 72 -8.86 26.30 -13.78
CA SER A 72 -10.21 26.76 -14.05
C SER A 72 -11.22 26.30 -12.99
N SER A 73 -11.64 27.28 -12.20
CA SER A 73 -12.92 27.39 -11.48
C SER A 73 -13.11 26.57 -10.20
N ILE A 74 -13.98 27.13 -9.36
CA ILE A 74 -14.35 26.69 -8.02
C ILE A 74 -14.75 25.19 -8.04
N GLY A 75 -14.01 24.32 -7.32
CA GLY A 75 -14.25 22.87 -7.30
C GLY A 75 -13.12 21.96 -7.84
N SER A 76 -11.89 22.46 -7.94
CA SER A 76 -10.72 21.79 -8.56
C SER A 76 -10.14 20.56 -7.82
N MET A 77 -10.88 19.96 -6.88
CA MET A 77 -10.42 18.78 -6.13
C MET A 77 -10.85 17.50 -6.83
N HIS A 78 -9.86 16.74 -7.32
CA HIS A 78 -10.05 15.41 -7.89
C HIS A 78 -9.98 14.36 -6.79
N CYS A 79 -10.64 13.23 -7.02
CA CYS A 79 -10.59 12.05 -6.17
C CYS A 79 -10.42 10.82 -7.05
N GLU A 80 -9.32 10.11 -6.88
CA GLU A 80 -9.05 8.85 -7.56
C GLU A 80 -9.10 7.71 -6.54
N HIS A 81 -9.77 6.61 -6.92
CA HIS A 81 -9.78 5.40 -6.10
C HIS A 81 -8.75 4.41 -6.63
N ILE A 82 -7.87 3.97 -5.74
CA ILE A 82 -6.88 2.93 -5.97
C ILE A 82 -7.42 1.67 -5.33
N CYS A 83 -7.66 0.62 -6.11
CA CYS A 83 -8.29 -0.61 -5.65
C CYS A 83 -7.38 -1.82 -5.82
N VAL A 84 -7.35 -2.65 -4.77
CA VAL A 84 -6.77 -3.99 -4.73
C VAL A 84 -7.90 -4.92 -4.34
N VAL A 85 -8.78 -5.19 -5.31
CA VAL A 85 -10.01 -5.96 -5.09
C VAL A 85 -9.97 -7.24 -5.94
N PRO A 86 -10.08 -8.43 -5.31
CA PRO A 86 -10.04 -9.70 -6.05
C PRO A 86 -11.24 -9.92 -6.97
N SER A 87 -12.31 -9.12 -6.81
CA SER A 87 -13.44 -9.08 -7.73
C SER A 87 -14.06 -7.68 -7.79
N TRP A 88 -14.08 -7.07 -8.97
CA TRP A 88 -14.71 -5.76 -9.19
C TRP A 88 -16.02 -5.91 -9.97
N TRP A 89 -17.17 -5.50 -9.40
CA TRP A 89 -18.50 -5.60 -10.02
C TRP A 89 -18.86 -6.98 -10.62
N ARG A 90 -18.53 -8.07 -9.92
CA ARG A 90 -18.65 -9.47 -10.44
C ARG A 90 -17.84 -9.74 -11.71
N GLY A 91 -16.90 -8.87 -12.04
CA GLY A 91 -15.91 -9.03 -13.08
C GLY A 91 -14.57 -9.49 -12.52
N SER A 92 -13.53 -9.25 -13.32
CA SER A 92 -12.15 -9.58 -12.96
C SER A 92 -11.68 -8.83 -11.71
N ALA A 93 -10.59 -9.32 -11.13
CA ALA A 93 -9.87 -8.58 -10.12
C ALA A 93 -9.40 -7.23 -10.69
N CYS A 94 -9.35 -6.21 -9.83
CA CYS A 94 -8.77 -4.91 -10.13
C CYS A 94 -7.60 -4.71 -9.17
N TYR A 95 -6.41 -4.57 -9.75
CA TYR A 95 -5.16 -4.33 -9.03
C TYR A 95 -4.54 -3.08 -9.62
N ASP A 96 -4.90 -1.94 -9.04
CA ASP A 96 -4.31 -0.67 -9.43
C ASP A 96 -2.91 -0.56 -8.84
N CYS A 97 -1.97 -0.05 -9.63
CA CYS A 97 -0.60 0.25 -9.20
C CYS A 97 -0.42 1.76 -9.31
N VAL A 98 0.10 2.40 -8.27
CA VAL A 98 0.36 3.83 -8.30
C VAL A 98 1.83 4.14 -8.06
N PHE A 99 2.31 5.21 -8.68
CA PHE A 99 3.62 5.78 -8.39
C PHE A 99 3.42 6.99 -7.49
N VAL A 100 4.08 7.00 -6.34
CA VAL A 100 4.03 8.07 -5.36
C VAL A 100 5.36 8.81 -5.39
N SER A 101 5.33 10.13 -5.59
CA SER A 101 6.54 10.95 -5.49
C SER A 101 6.95 11.08 -4.02
N THR A 102 8.10 10.51 -3.67
CA THR A 102 8.69 10.55 -2.32
C THR A 102 9.80 11.61 -2.23
N ASP A 103 10.45 11.94 -3.35
CA ASP A 103 11.44 13.01 -3.45
C ASP A 103 11.20 13.87 -4.69
N ASN A 104 10.88 15.15 -4.49
CA ASN A 104 10.60 16.10 -5.57
C ASN A 104 11.85 16.79 -6.12
N THR A 105 13.02 16.52 -5.54
CA THR A 105 14.31 17.06 -5.99
C THR A 105 14.97 16.18 -7.05
N GLN A 106 14.56 14.92 -7.12
CA GLN A 106 15.04 13.94 -8.08
C GLN A 106 14.30 14.06 -9.42
N GLU A 107 15.01 13.82 -10.52
CA GLU A 107 14.44 13.96 -11.86
C GLU A 107 13.55 12.77 -12.25
N GLY A 108 12.37 13.07 -12.81
CA GLY A 108 11.48 12.06 -13.38
C GLY A 108 11.02 11.01 -12.37
N MET A 109 11.20 9.73 -12.72
CA MET A 109 10.76 8.60 -11.88
C MET A 109 11.76 8.21 -10.80
N LEU A 110 12.93 8.86 -10.71
CA LEU A 110 13.96 8.53 -9.70
C LEU A 110 13.53 8.92 -8.28
N GLY A 111 12.60 9.86 -8.16
CA GLY A 111 11.98 10.25 -6.89
C GLY A 111 10.62 9.62 -6.64
N MET A 112 10.28 8.53 -7.35
CA MET A 112 9.00 7.85 -7.24
C MET A 112 9.14 6.44 -6.69
N GLU A 113 8.24 6.07 -5.78
CA GLU A 113 8.09 4.72 -5.25
C GLU A 113 6.77 4.10 -5.74
N VAL A 114 6.72 2.77 -5.80
CA VAL A 114 5.50 2.03 -6.13
C VAL A 114 4.70 1.77 -4.86
N ALA A 115 3.39 2.01 -4.91
CA ALA A 115 2.44 1.67 -3.86
C ALA A 115 1.24 0.87 -4.39
#